data_AF-A0A497FQ44-F1
#
_entry.id   AF-A0A497FQ44-F1
#
_cell.length_a   1.000
_cell.length_b   1.000
_cell.length_c   1.000
_cell.angle_alpha   90.00
_cell.angle_beta   90.00
_cell.angle_gamma   90.00
#
_symmetry.space_group_name_H-M   'P 1'
#
loop_
_entity.id
_entity.type
_entity.pdbx_description
1 polymer ?
#
loop_
_entity_poly.entity_id
_entity_poly.type
_entity_poly.pdbx_seq_one_letter_code
_entity_poly.pdbx_strand_id
1 'polypeptide(L)'
;MNQLWKKPPRIKVLEALGCIADRRIELISDYEAKVVSSTGERTYIVKWNGGKAIFSNDNGSIYRGYLGYPSIAFLMLKGLLPFNKRIAEGLKGIPWKRLNEKYKKYWIVESIIKRQLKRRGISEEEVENFIKEVLTAIKKLKPEKLEV
;
A
#
# COMPACT_ATOMS: atom_id res chain seq x y z
N MET A 1 -1.13 -22.93 -12.49
CA MET A 1 -1.95 -21.91 -11.81
C MET A 1 -1.01 -21.05 -10.98
N ASN A 2 -1.03 -19.73 -11.16
CA ASN A 2 -0.14 -18.84 -10.43
C ASN A 2 -0.47 -18.85 -8.93
N GLN A 3 0.55 -18.72 -8.09
CA GLN A 3 0.38 -18.67 -6.64
C GLN A 3 -0.33 -17.36 -6.22
N LEU A 4 -1.27 -17.42 -5.28
CA LEU A 4 -1.93 -16.21 -4.77
C LEU A 4 -1.05 -15.45 -3.77
N TRP A 5 -1.16 -14.12 -3.76
CA TRP A 5 -0.60 -13.29 -2.70
C TRP A 5 -1.34 -13.50 -1.37
N LYS A 6 -0.59 -13.55 -0.26
CA LYS A 6 -1.19 -13.53 1.08
C LYS A 6 -1.86 -12.18 1.35
N LYS A 7 -2.85 -12.18 2.25
CA LYS A 7 -3.49 -10.95 2.74
C LYS A 7 -2.43 -10.03 3.37
N PRO A 8 -2.38 -8.75 2.97
CA PRO A 8 -1.43 -7.81 3.56
C PRO A 8 -1.81 -7.42 5.00
N PRO A 9 -0.83 -7.00 5.82
CA PRO A 9 -1.10 -6.26 7.03
C PRO A 9 -1.95 -5.02 6.72
N ARG A 10 -2.94 -4.73 7.58
CA ARG A 10 -3.91 -3.64 7.42
C ARG A 10 -3.26 -2.29 7.11
N ILE A 11 -2.21 -1.98 7.86
CA ILE A 11 -1.42 -0.75 7.73
C ILE A 11 -0.85 -0.51 6.33
N LYS A 12 -0.62 -1.58 5.53
CA LYS A 12 -0.10 -1.45 4.16
C LYS A 12 -1.07 -0.73 3.22
N VAL A 13 -2.37 -0.74 3.54
CA VAL A 13 -3.37 0.07 2.84
C VAL A 13 -3.11 1.56 3.03
N LEU A 14 -2.82 1.99 4.27
CA LEU A 14 -2.51 3.39 4.56
C LEU A 14 -1.12 3.77 4.02
N GLU A 15 -0.14 2.87 4.10
CA GLU A 15 1.18 3.11 3.52
C GLU A 15 1.12 3.32 1.99
N ALA A 16 0.24 2.60 1.30
CA ALA A 16 -0.03 2.78 -0.13
C ALA A 16 -0.69 4.14 -0.42
N LEU A 17 -1.70 4.56 0.34
CA LEU A 17 -2.29 5.89 0.19
C LEU A 17 -1.25 7.01 0.42
N GLY A 18 -0.46 6.90 1.49
CA GLY A 18 0.62 7.85 1.76
C GLY A 18 1.65 7.88 0.64
N CYS A 19 1.96 6.74 0.02
CA CYS A 19 2.82 6.66 -1.15
C CYS A 19 2.30 7.45 -2.34
N ILE A 20 1.01 7.34 -2.64
CA ILE A 20 0.36 8.10 -3.72
C ILE A 20 0.35 9.59 -3.37
N ALA A 21 -0.03 9.95 -2.14
CA ALA A 21 -0.11 11.34 -1.69
C ALA A 21 1.25 12.05 -1.73
N ASP A 22 2.33 11.35 -1.36
CA ASP A 22 3.70 11.84 -1.40
C ASP A 22 4.28 11.83 -2.82
N ARG A 23 3.53 11.41 -3.84
CA ARG A 23 4.01 11.24 -5.24
C ARG A 23 5.25 10.36 -5.33
N ARG A 24 5.31 9.31 -4.50
CA ARG A 24 6.43 8.36 -4.45
C ARG A 24 6.26 7.18 -5.41
N ILE A 25 5.20 7.16 -6.21
CA ILE A 25 4.96 6.16 -7.25
C ILE A 25 4.92 6.84 -8.61
N GLU A 26 5.68 6.30 -9.55
CA GLU A 26 5.78 6.74 -10.93
C GLU A 26 5.33 5.57 -11.83
N LEU A 27 4.32 5.79 -12.67
CA LEU A 27 3.91 4.82 -13.67
C LEU A 27 4.87 4.92 -14.87
N ILE A 28 5.62 3.86 -15.13
CA ILE A 28 6.57 3.79 -16.26
C ILE A 28 5.84 3.37 -17.54
N SER A 29 4.81 2.54 -17.40
CA SER A 29 3.90 2.13 -18.47
C SER A 29 2.56 1.72 -17.86
N ASP A 30 1.65 1.21 -18.69
CA ASP A 30 0.41 0.61 -18.21
C ASP A 30 0.61 -0.63 -17.33
N TYR A 31 1.78 -1.26 -17.42
CA TYR A 31 2.12 -2.56 -16.83
C TYR A 31 3.26 -2.47 -15.81
N GLU A 32 3.88 -1.31 -15.65
CA GLU A 32 5.05 -1.16 -14.78
C GLU A 32 5.06 0.17 -14.03
N ALA A 33 5.54 0.14 -12.78
CA ALA A 33 5.75 1.33 -11.98
C ALA A 33 7.01 1.23 -11.11
N LYS A 34 7.61 2.39 -10.83
CA LYS A 34 8.65 2.56 -9.81
C LYS A 34 8.06 3.17 -8.55
N VAL A 35 8.45 2.65 -7.40
CA VAL A 35 7.96 3.10 -6.09
C VAL A 35 9.11 3.40 -5.15
N VAL A 36 9.25 4.67 -4.77
CA VAL A 36 10.29 5.14 -3.85
C VAL A 36 9.83 4.96 -2.41
N SER A 37 10.70 4.41 -1.57
CA SER A 37 10.41 4.23 -0.14
C SER A 37 10.22 5.58 0.58
N SER A 38 9.55 5.57 1.74
CA SER A 38 9.27 6.81 2.49
C SER A 38 10.49 7.61 2.95
N THR A 39 11.70 7.05 2.89
CA THR A 39 12.96 7.76 3.18
C THR A 39 13.79 8.07 1.94
N GLY A 40 13.34 7.68 0.74
CA GLY A 40 14.09 7.88 -0.51
C GLY A 40 15.21 6.87 -0.78
N GLU A 41 15.55 6.02 0.20
CA GLU A 41 16.77 5.17 0.13
C GLU A 41 16.64 3.93 -0.78
N ARG A 42 15.42 3.59 -1.21
CA ARG A 42 15.14 2.37 -1.99
C ARG A 42 14.06 2.68 -3.01
N THR A 43 14.23 2.11 -4.20
CA THR A 43 13.23 2.11 -5.27
C THR A 43 12.81 0.68 -5.54
N TYR A 44 11.52 0.44 -5.49
CA TYR A 44 10.89 -0.83 -5.80
C TYR A 44 10.30 -0.80 -7.20
N ILE A 45 10.22 -1.98 -7.83
CA ILE A 45 9.62 -2.17 -9.16
C ILE A 45 8.33 -2.96 -8.96
N VAL A 46 7.25 -2.49 -9.59
CA VAL A 46 5.98 -3.19 -9.71
C VAL A 46 5.76 -3.57 -11.17
N LYS A 47 5.45 -4.83 -11.46
CA LYS A 47 5.07 -5.31 -12.79
C LYS A 47 3.70 -5.97 -12.74
N TRP A 48 2.87 -5.76 -13.75
CA TRP A 48 1.50 -6.24 -13.81
C TRP A 48 1.16 -6.73 -15.22
N ASN A 49 0.41 -7.82 -15.36
CA ASN A 49 0.11 -8.41 -16.67
C ASN A 49 -1.18 -7.91 -17.34
N GLY A 50 -1.83 -6.86 -16.81
CA GLY A 50 -3.15 -6.43 -17.29
C GLY A 50 -4.33 -7.20 -16.69
N GLY A 51 -4.08 -8.27 -15.93
CA GLY A 51 -5.10 -9.11 -15.31
C GLY A 51 -4.95 -9.18 -13.79
N LYS A 52 -4.81 -10.39 -13.24
CA LYS A 52 -4.66 -10.61 -11.80
C LYS A 52 -3.22 -10.72 -11.32
N ALA A 53 -2.28 -10.99 -12.23
CA ALA A 53 -0.91 -11.29 -11.85
C ALA A 53 -0.09 -10.01 -11.70
N ILE A 54 0.48 -9.82 -10.53
CA ILE A 54 1.29 -8.65 -10.17
C ILE A 54 2.52 -9.10 -9.38
N PHE A 55 3.62 -8.39 -9.59
CA PHE A 55 4.90 -8.56 -8.90
C PHE A 55 5.30 -7.25 -8.22
N SER A 56 5.95 -7.35 -7.07
CA SER A 56 6.69 -6.27 -6.43
C SER A 56 7.95 -6.84 -5.77
N ASN A 57 9.08 -6.15 -5.93
CA ASN A 57 10.35 -6.54 -5.31
C ASN A 57 10.56 -5.97 -3.90
N ASP A 58 9.52 -5.40 -3.27
CA ASP A 58 9.64 -4.92 -1.89
C ASP A 58 9.81 -6.06 -0.87
N ASN A 59 10.47 -5.76 0.25
CA ASN A 59 10.77 -6.75 1.29
C ASN A 59 9.52 -7.49 1.81
N GLY A 60 8.36 -6.83 1.87
CA GLY A 60 7.12 -7.45 2.32
C GLY A 60 6.67 -8.53 1.33
N SER A 61 6.68 -8.19 0.05
CA SER A 61 6.33 -9.11 -1.04
C SER A 61 7.33 -10.27 -1.13
N ILE A 62 8.63 -9.99 -1.15
CA ILE A 62 9.68 -11.02 -1.32
C ILE A 62 9.80 -11.94 -0.11
N TYR A 63 9.93 -11.39 1.11
CA TYR A 63 10.25 -12.21 2.29
C TYR A 63 9.02 -12.69 3.07
N ARG A 64 7.86 -12.03 2.91
CA ARG A 64 6.63 -12.40 3.64
C ARG A 64 5.54 -12.97 2.73
N GLY A 65 5.61 -12.71 1.42
CA GLY A 65 4.69 -13.28 0.43
C GLY A 65 3.28 -12.70 0.45
N TYR A 66 3.08 -11.51 1.03
CA TYR A 66 1.82 -10.78 0.95
C TYR A 66 1.89 -9.67 -0.12
N LEU A 67 0.73 -9.20 -0.59
CA LEU A 67 0.66 -8.09 -1.55
C LEU A 67 1.19 -6.79 -0.93
N GLY A 68 2.41 -6.37 -1.29
CA GLY A 68 3.06 -5.18 -0.70
C GLY A 68 2.36 -3.85 -0.99
N TYR A 69 2.70 -2.82 -0.20
CA TYR A 69 2.17 -1.47 -0.42
C TYR A 69 2.46 -0.89 -1.82
N PRO A 70 3.58 -1.22 -2.50
CA PRO A 70 3.82 -0.74 -3.87
C PRO A 70 2.77 -1.28 -4.84
N SER A 71 2.46 -2.58 -4.76
CA SER A 71 1.41 -3.20 -5.57
C SER A 71 0.03 -2.65 -5.24
N ILE A 72 -0.28 -2.44 -3.96
CA ILE A 72 -1.57 -1.84 -3.55
C ILE A 72 -1.69 -0.42 -4.14
N ALA A 73 -0.63 0.40 -4.05
CA ALA A 73 -0.63 1.76 -4.59
C ALA A 73 -0.80 1.75 -6.12
N PHE A 74 -0.09 0.88 -6.83
CA PHE A 74 -0.25 0.70 -8.27
C PHE A 74 -1.68 0.32 -8.65
N LEU A 75 -2.27 -0.67 -7.97
CA LEU A 75 -3.63 -1.13 -8.26
C LEU A 75 -4.69 -0.05 -7.94
N MET A 76 -4.46 0.79 -6.93
CA MET A 76 -5.30 1.97 -6.67
C MET A 76 -5.23 2.96 -7.83
N LEU A 77 -4.03 3.25 -8.36
CA LEU A 77 -3.87 4.15 -9.51
C LEU A 77 -4.45 3.57 -10.81
N LYS A 78 -4.45 2.25 -10.98
CA LYS A 78 -5.15 1.56 -12.08
C LYS A 78 -6.67 1.49 -11.90
N GLY A 79 -7.22 1.99 -10.78
CA GLY A 79 -8.66 1.95 -10.49
C GLY A 79 -9.18 0.55 -10.10
N LEU A 80 -8.29 -0.40 -9.82
CA LEU A 80 -8.64 -1.78 -9.45
C LEU A 80 -8.83 -1.97 -7.94
N LEU A 81 -8.36 -1.02 -7.13
CA LEU A 81 -8.60 -0.95 -5.69
C LEU A 81 -9.16 0.42 -5.30
N PRO A 82 -9.98 0.50 -4.24
CA PRO A 82 -10.53 1.77 -3.76
C PRO A 82 -9.44 2.78 -3.39
N PHE A 83 -9.67 4.04 -3.74
CA PHE A 83 -8.80 5.16 -3.38
C PHE A 83 -9.62 6.24 -2.67
N ASN A 84 -9.10 6.76 -1.57
CA ASN A 84 -9.71 7.85 -0.82
C ASN A 84 -8.76 9.04 -0.74
N LYS A 85 -9.07 10.10 -1.49
CA LYS A 85 -8.24 11.32 -1.60
C LYS A 85 -8.07 12.02 -0.25
N ARG A 86 -9.14 12.16 0.55
CA ARG A 86 -9.12 12.82 1.85
C ARG A 86 -8.18 12.11 2.83
N ILE A 87 -8.27 10.79 2.92
CA ILE A 87 -7.36 9.99 3.77
C ILE A 87 -5.93 10.08 3.24
N ALA A 88 -5.74 10.00 1.92
CA ALA A 88 -4.41 10.10 1.30
C ALA A 88 -3.72 11.42 1.66
N GLU A 89 -4.41 12.55 1.51
CA GLU A 89 -3.90 13.87 1.89
C GLU A 89 -3.59 13.96 3.39
N GLY A 90 -4.42 13.33 4.23
CA GLY A 90 -4.16 13.17 5.66
C GLY A 90 -2.89 12.39 5.99
N LEU A 91 -2.41 11.54 5.08
CA LEU A 91 -1.23 10.68 5.24
C LEU A 91 0.04 11.26 4.62
N LYS A 92 -0.01 12.47 4.06
CA LYS A 92 1.14 13.12 3.42
C LYS A 92 2.26 13.39 4.45
N GLY A 93 3.49 13.04 4.09
CA GLY A 93 4.70 13.26 4.88
C GLY A 93 4.93 12.28 6.04
N ILE A 94 4.19 11.17 6.10
CA ILE A 94 4.39 10.16 7.16
C ILE A 94 5.71 9.39 6.92
N PRO A 95 6.65 9.38 7.88
CA PRO A 95 7.94 8.68 7.73
C PRO A 95 7.77 7.19 8.06
N TRP A 96 7.04 6.46 7.21
CA TRP A 96 6.64 5.06 7.42
C TRP A 96 7.77 4.13 7.83
N LYS A 97 8.92 4.19 7.15
CA LYS A 97 10.08 3.35 7.45
C LYS A 97 10.60 3.59 8.86
N ARG A 98 10.82 4.87 9.23
CA ARG A 98 11.30 5.25 10.57
C ARG A 98 10.34 4.79 11.67
N LEU A 99 9.02 4.95 11.46
CA LEU A 99 8.02 4.49 12.43
C LEU A 99 8.02 2.96 12.55
N ASN A 100 8.05 2.24 11.43
CA ASN A 100 8.07 0.78 11.42
C ASN A 100 9.34 0.21 12.09
N GLU A 101 10.50 0.81 11.85
CA GLU A 101 11.78 0.40 12.46
C GLU A 101 11.85 0.72 13.96
N LYS A 102 11.34 1.89 14.36
CA LYS A 102 11.29 2.31 15.77
C LYS A 102 10.39 1.42 16.61
N TYR A 103 9.16 1.18 16.15
CA TYR A 103 8.15 0.50 16.96
C TYR A 103 8.09 -1.00 16.74
N LYS A 104 8.51 -1.50 15.56
CA LYS A 104 8.52 -2.92 15.18
C LYS A 104 7.19 -3.67 15.34
N LYS A 105 6.09 -2.93 15.57
CA LYS A 105 4.74 -3.43 15.84
C LYS A 105 3.74 -2.59 15.06
N TYR A 106 3.12 -3.18 14.04
CA TYR A 106 2.22 -2.44 13.15
C TYR A 106 1.03 -1.79 13.86
N TRP A 107 0.45 -2.44 14.88
CA TRP A 107 -0.67 -1.87 15.61
C TRP A 107 -0.29 -0.57 16.36
N ILE A 108 0.95 -0.43 16.83
CA ILE A 108 1.42 0.81 17.46
C ILE A 108 1.50 1.93 16.40
N VAL A 109 2.10 1.62 15.25
CA VAL A 109 2.25 2.58 14.15
C VAL A 109 0.88 3.01 13.63
N GLU A 110 -0.04 2.06 13.46
CA GLU A 110 -1.41 2.33 13.02
C GLU A 110 -2.15 3.24 14.00
N SER A 111 -2.04 3.01 15.32
CA SER A 111 -2.61 3.91 16.33
C SER A 111 -2.01 5.31 16.32
N ILE A 112 -0.69 5.44 16.04
CA ILE A 112 -0.05 6.75 15.89
C ILE A 112 -0.64 7.50 14.69
N ILE A 113 -0.79 6.81 13.56
CA ILE A 113 -1.33 7.39 12.32
C ILE A 113 -2.78 7.81 12.50
N LYS A 114 -3.62 6.96 13.10
CA LYS A 114 -5.02 7.30 13.40
C LYS A 114 -5.15 8.56 14.24
N ARG A 115 -4.31 8.70 15.28
CA ARG A 115 -4.28 9.94 16.08
C ARG A 115 -3.86 11.17 15.26
N GLN A 116 -2.93 11.02 14.33
CA GLN A 116 -2.52 12.13 13.45
C GLN A 116 -3.62 12.50 12.46
N LEU A 117 -4.30 11.50 11.87
CA LEU A 117 -5.45 11.70 11.00
C LEU A 117 -6.62 12.37 11.73
N LYS A 118 -6.89 11.96 12.98
CA LYS A 118 -7.90 12.59 13.83
C LYS A 118 -7.63 14.08 14.05
N ARG A 119 -6.37 14.47 14.26
CA ARG A 119 -5.97 15.89 14.35
C ARG A 119 -6.16 16.66 13.03
N ARG A 120 -6.25 15.96 11.91
CA ARG A 120 -6.56 16.51 10.57
C ARG A 120 -8.05 16.39 10.23
N GLY A 121 -8.91 16.09 11.20
CA GLY A 121 -10.36 15.98 11.02
C GLY A 121 -10.84 14.70 10.35
N ILE A 122 -10.01 13.65 10.29
CA ILE A 122 -10.38 12.35 9.74
C ILE A 122 -10.57 11.37 10.90
N SER A 123 -11.79 10.90 11.11
CA SER A 123 -12.13 10.00 12.22
C SER A 123 -11.48 8.63 12.08
N GLU A 124 -11.34 7.92 13.21
CA GLU A 124 -10.83 6.55 13.20
C GLU A 124 -11.78 5.59 12.47
N GLU A 125 -13.09 5.87 12.52
CA GLU A 125 -14.12 5.12 11.81
C GLU A 125 -13.97 5.24 10.29
N GLU A 126 -13.79 6.45 9.76
CA GLU A 126 -13.49 6.67 8.33
C GLU A 126 -12.29 5.84 7.87
N VAL A 127 -11.23 5.80 8.69
CA VAL A 127 -10.00 5.05 8.39
C VAL A 127 -10.24 3.54 8.44
N GLU A 128 -10.95 3.04 9.44
CA GLU A 128 -11.26 1.61 9.56
C GLU A 128 -12.17 1.12 8.43
N ASN A 129 -13.20 1.89 8.09
CA ASN A 129 -14.10 1.58 6.99
C ASN A 129 -13.34 1.50 5.67
N PHE A 130 -12.45 2.46 5.40
CA PHE A 130 -11.60 2.44 4.20
C PHE A 130 -10.64 1.23 4.18
N ILE A 131 -9.96 0.92 5.28
CA ILE A 131 -9.09 -0.26 5.37
C ILE A 131 -9.88 -1.53 5.07
N LYS A 132 -11.08 -1.67 5.67
CA LYS A 132 -11.96 -2.82 5.47
C LYS A 132 -12.41 -2.94 4.02
N GLU A 133 -12.76 -1.83 3.39
CA GLU A 133 -13.15 -1.75 1.99
C GLU A 133 -12.02 -2.27 1.07
N VAL A 134 -10.81 -1.72 1.21
CA VAL A 134 -9.66 -2.12 0.38
C VAL A 134 -9.28 -3.58 0.60
N LEU A 135 -9.24 -4.05 1.86
CA LEU A 135 -8.94 -5.46 2.15
C LEU A 135 -10.00 -6.41 1.59
N THR A 136 -11.26 -5.98 1.54
CA THR A 136 -12.35 -6.73 0.92
C THR A 136 -12.19 -6.76 -0.61
N ALA A 137 -11.84 -5.64 -1.22
CA ALA A 137 -11.53 -5.56 -2.65
C ALA A 137 -10.34 -6.46 -3.02
N ILE A 138 -9.25 -6.46 -2.24
CA ILE A 138 -8.09 -7.36 -2.44
C ILE A 138 -8.52 -8.83 -2.35
N LYS A 139 -9.35 -9.19 -1.36
CA LYS A 139 -9.86 -10.56 -1.20
C LYS A 139 -10.70 -10.99 -2.42
N LYS A 140 -11.50 -10.08 -2.99
CA LYS A 140 -12.31 -10.35 -4.19
C LYS A 140 -11.46 -10.46 -5.45
N LEU A 141 -10.47 -9.57 -5.60
CA LEU A 141 -9.56 -9.53 -6.75
C LEU A 141 -8.74 -10.82 -6.87
N LYS A 142 -8.36 -11.42 -5.73
CA LYS A 142 -7.49 -12.61 -5.65
C LYS A 142 -6.22 -12.44 -6.49
N PRO A 143 -5.38 -11.44 -6.17
CA PRO A 143 -4.20 -11.15 -6.97
C PRO A 143 -3.22 -12.31 -6.92
N GLU A 144 -2.70 -12.64 -8.10
CA GLU A 144 -1.75 -13.71 -8.35
C GLU A 144 -0.33 -13.15 -8.39
N LYS A 145 0.66 -13.99 -8.07
CA LYS A 145 2.06 -13.67 -8.27
C LYS A 145 2.36 -13.71 -9.76
N LEU A 146 2.92 -12.63 -10.28
CA LEU A 146 3.50 -12.62 -11.62
C LEU A 146 4.92 -13.21 -11.55
N GLU A 147 5.18 -14.20 -12.40
CA GLU A 147 6.53 -14.70 -12.66
C GLU A 147 7.27 -13.67 -13.53
N VAL A 148 8.44 -13.24 -13.08
CA VAL A 148 9.23 -12.14 -13.66
C VAL A 148 10.67 -12.54 -13.87
#